data_AF-A0A554N7K9-F1
#
_entry.id   AF-A0A554N7K9-F1
#
_cell.length_a   1.000
_cell.length_b   1.000
_cell.length_c   1.000
_cell.angle_alpha   90.00
_cell.angle_beta   90.00
_cell.angle_gamma   90.00
#
_symmetry.space_group_name_H-M   'P 1'
#
loop_
_entity.id
_entity.type
_entity.pdbx_description
1 polymer ?
#
loop_
_entity_poly.entity_id
_entity_poly.type
_entity_poly.pdbx_seq_one_letter_code
_entity_poly.pdbx_strand_id
1 'polypeptide(L)' 'MSGDFVSVRCPDCENEQTVFGKASTEVACAVCGHALVHPTGGLADIEAEVLDVVESRA' A
#
# COMPACT_ATOMS: atom_id res chain seq x y z
N MET A 1 -6.83 -2.27 16.96
CA MET A 1 -6.24 -2.94 15.77
C MET A 1 -5.40 -1.89 15.07
N SER A 2 -4.08 -1.94 15.19
CA SER A 2 -3.22 -1.00 14.46
C SER A 2 -3.17 -1.38 12.98
N GLY A 3 -2.61 -0.53 12.13
CA GLY A 3 -2.36 -0.87 10.73
C GLY A 3 -0.97 -1.46 10.57
N ASP A 4 -0.80 -2.33 9.58
CA ASP A 4 0.48 -2.93 9.23
C ASP A 4 1.14 -2.16 8.09
N PHE A 5 2.46 -2.21 8.03
CA PHE A 5 3.22 -1.75 6.86
C PHE A 5 3.47 -2.94 5.95
N VAL A 6 3.11 -2.80 4.67
CA VAL A 6 3.25 -3.87 3.67
C VAL A 6 4.05 -3.35 2.49
N SER A 7 4.91 -4.19 1.91
CA SER A 7 5.57 -3.91 0.64
C SER A 7 4.67 -4.35 -0.49
N VAL A 8 4.49 -3.48 -1.48
CA VAL A 8 3.68 -3.73 -2.66
C VAL A 8 4.50 -3.51 -3.92
N ARG A 9 4.20 -4.27 -4.96
CA ARG A 9 4.75 -4.09 -6.31
C ARG A 9 3.73 -3.40 -7.19
N CYS A 10 4.14 -2.28 -7.79
CA CYS A 10 3.33 -1.57 -8.76
C CYS A 10 3.11 -2.43 -10.02
N PRO A 11 1.86 -2.59 -10.50
CA PRO A 11 1.55 -3.39 -11.68
C PRO A 11 2.05 -2.76 -13.00
N ASP A 12 2.26 -1.45 -13.04
CA ASP A 12 2.63 -0.74 -14.28
C ASP A 12 4.14 -0.61 -14.51
N CYS A 13 4.91 -0.36 -13.44
CA CYS A 13 6.34 -0.05 -13.54
C CYS A 13 7.23 -0.95 -12.68
N GLU A 14 6.65 -2.00 -12.09
CA GLU A 14 7.34 -2.99 -11.25
C GLU A 14 8.04 -2.41 -10.01
N ASN A 15 7.83 -1.12 -9.72
CA ASN A 15 8.43 -0.46 -8.57
C ASN A 15 7.87 -1.05 -7.26
N GLU A 16 8.78 -1.42 -6.36
CA GLU A 16 8.45 -1.86 -5.01
C GLU A 16 8.35 -0.66 -4.07
N GLN A 17 7.28 -0.59 -3.29
CA GLN A 17 7.03 0.49 -2.35
C GLN A 17 6.37 -0.03 -1.08
N THR A 18 6.76 0.50 0.08
CA THR A 18 6.08 0.21 1.34
C THR A 18 4.91 1.17 1.54
N VAL A 19 3.74 0.63 1.82
CA VAL A 19 2.50 1.38 2.08
C VAL A 19 1.90 0.98 3.43
N PHE A 20 1.07 1.86 3.98
CA PHE A 20 0.39 1.61 5.24
C PHE A 20 -1.01 1.03 4.99
N GLY A 21 -1.31 -0.14 5.55
CA GLY A 21 -2.56 -0.86 5.33
C GLY A 21 -3.82 -0.17 5.88
N LYS A 22 -3.68 0.97 6.56
CA LYS A 22 -4.78 1.86 6.99
C LYS A 22 -4.55 3.29 6.53
N ALA A 23 -4.04 3.47 5.31
CA ALA A 23 -3.88 4.78 4.71
C ALA A 23 -5.23 5.53 4.72
N SER A 24 -5.22 6.77 5.20
CA SER A 24 -6.39 7.66 5.21
C SER A 24 -6.46 8.57 3.98
N THR A 25 -5.47 8.44 3.09
CA THR A 25 -5.34 9.16 1.82
C THR A 25 -4.97 8.16 0.73
N GLU A 26 -5.25 8.53 -0.51
CA GLU A 26 -4.75 7.77 -1.66
C GLU A 26 -3.21 7.78 -1.67
N VAL A 27 -2.61 6.63 -1.98
CA VAL A 27 -1.15 6.51 -2.12
C VAL A 27 -0.85 6.18 -3.57
N ALA A 28 -0.16 7.10 -4.25
CA ALA A 28 0.32 6.89 -5.60
C ALA A 28 1.75 6.33 -5.61
N CYS A 29 2.04 5.53 -6.63
CA CYS A 29 3.38 5.04 -6.91
C CYS A 29 4.34 6.23 -7.09
N ALA A 30 5.47 6.21 -6.37
CA ALA A 30 6.47 7.28 -6.45
C ALA A 30 7.17 7.39 -7.81
N VAL A 31 7.05 6.38 -8.68
CA VAL A 31 7.71 6.33 -9.99
C VAL A 31 6.77 6.74 -11.12
N CYS A 32 5.62 6.08 -11.27
CA CYS A 32 4.69 6.32 -12.38
C CYS A 32 3.45 7.13 -12.00
N GLY A 33 3.18 7.32 -10.70
CA GLY A 33 1.98 8.02 -10.23
C GLY A 33 0.68 7.19 -10.24
N HIS A 34 0.73 5.91 -10.59
CA HIS A 34 -0.42 5.00 -10.49
C HIS A 34 -0.93 4.90 -9.05
N ALA A 35 -2.24 4.94 -8.83
CA ALA A 35 -2.83 4.79 -7.50
C ALA A 35 -2.65 3.34 -7.00
N LEU A 36 -1.87 3.14 -5.95
CA LEU A 36 -1.59 1.82 -5.37
C LEU A 36 -2.53 1.49 -4.21
N VAL A 37 -3.04 2.52 -3.52
CA VAL A 37 -3.87 2.36 -2.33
C VAL A 37 -5.00 3.38 -2.35
N HIS A 38 -6.22 2.91 -2.12
CA HIS A 38 -7.40 3.75 -1.90
C HIS A 38 -7.86 3.69 -0.43
N PRO A 39 -8.08 4.86 0.21
CA PRO A 39 -8.48 4.88 1.61
C PRO A 39 -9.93 4.41 1.75
N THR A 40 -10.18 3.60 2.77
CA THR A 40 -11.53 3.22 3.18
C THR A 40 -11.77 3.64 4.63
N GLY A 41 -12.97 3.40 5.17
CA GLY A 41 -13.25 3.62 6.59
C GLY A 41 -12.48 2.71 7.56
N GLY A 42 -11.73 1.72 7.05
CA GLY A 42 -11.00 0.74 7.84
C GLY A 42 -9.63 0.40 7.24
N LEU A 43 -9.49 -0.84 6.77
CA LEU A 43 -8.30 -1.25 6.02
C LEU A 43 -8.35 -0.64 4.62
N ALA A 44 -7.28 0.02 4.22
CA ALA A 44 -7.18 0.60 2.90
C ALA A 44 -7.21 -0.51 1.84
N ASP A 45 -7.80 -0.21 0.69
CA ASP A 45 -7.82 -1.11 -0.45
C ASP A 45 -6.49 -0.98 -1.20
N ILE A 46 -5.83 -2.09 -1.51
CA ILE A 46 -4.49 -2.12 -2.13
C ILE A 46 -4.64 -2.73 -3.52
N GLU A 47 -4.55 -1.90 -4.55
CA GLU A 47 -4.65 -2.31 -5.97
C GLU A 47 -3.28 -2.69 -6.54
N ALA A 48 -2.50 -3.44 -5.78
CA ALA A 48 -1.14 -3.84 -6.12
C ALA A 48 -0.81 -5.21 -5.52
N GLU A 49 0.18 -5.90 -6.10
CA GLU A 49 0.65 -7.18 -5.56
C GLU A 49 1.37 -6.94 -4.22
N VAL A 50 0.83 -7.48 -3.11
CA VAL A 50 1.49 -7.44 -1.80
C VAL A 50 2.60 -8.49 -1.77
N LEU A 51 3.83 -8.06 -1.58
CA LEU A 51 5.01 -8.92 -1.54
C LEU A 51 5.27 -9.45 -0.14
N ASP A 52 5.27 -8.56 0.86
CA ASP A 52 5.60 -8.93 2.24
C ASP A 52 4.97 -7.96 3.26
N VAL A 53 4.91 -8.39 4.52
CA VAL A 53 4.50 -7.55 5.65
C VAL A 53 5.76 -7.07 6.35
N VAL A 54 6.10 -5.79 6.13
CA VAL A 54 7.33 -5.19 6.62
C VAL A 54 7.30 -5.03 8.14
N GLU A 55 6.19 -4.55 8.69
CA GLU A 55 6.00 -4.46 10.15
C GLU A 55 4.54 -4.68 10.54
N SER A 56 4.31 -5.64 11.44
CA SER A 56 3.01 -5.84 12.09
C SER A 56 2.94 -5.07 13.39
N ARG A 57 1.99 -4.13 13.51
CA ARG A 57 1.76 -3.39 14.76
C ARG A 57 0.54 -3.98 15.46
N ALA A 58 0.78 -4.96 16.33
CA ALA A 58 -0.28 -5.56 17.16
C ALA A 58 -0.80 -4.59 18.22
#